data_AF-A0A3R8CRI4-F1
#
_entry.id   AF-A0A3R8CRI4-F1
#
_cell.length_a   1.000
_cell.length_b   1.000
_cell.length_c   1.000
_cell.angle_alpha   90.00
_cell.angle_beta   90.00
_cell.angle_gamma   90.00
#
_symmetry.space_group_name_H-M   'P 1'
#
loop_
_entity.id
_entity.type
_entity.pdbx_description
1 polymer ?
#
loop_
_entity_poly.entity_id
_entity_poly.type
_entity_poly.pdbx_seq_one_letter_code
_entity_poly.pdbx_strand_id
1 'polypeptide(L)'
;MYCSTFFPFTRHFSWFDSHSFASGIYTLDGGKSQESVSEAINAYYGVYLVGKSFQVPEVEHIGHLLLALEIRGAQTYWQMPSTSDIYEPIYAANKMTGQVAATKVSYTTWFGPQVEHMHLINMIPFTPITGKFLKPAYVQEEYPILQQQAFDRAQDPVDDRWKGYAYLDLAIINPTDAWTKVQSIDFFDDGSSRTNSLYWIATRPTN
;
A
#
# COMPACT_ATOMS: atom_id res chain seq x y z
N MET A 1 -5.61 5.37 31.64
CA MET A 1 -5.30 4.40 30.57
C MET A 1 -5.27 3.03 31.22
N TYR A 2 -6.31 2.22 31.08
CA TYR A 2 -6.31 0.86 31.60
C TYR A 2 -5.46 0.00 30.65
N CYS A 3 -4.30 -0.47 31.10
CA CYS A 3 -3.53 -1.44 30.34
C CYS A 3 -4.27 -2.77 30.33
N SER A 4 -4.52 -3.32 29.14
CA SER A 4 -5.08 -4.65 28.99
C SER A 4 -4.14 -5.68 29.61
N THR A 5 -4.66 -6.59 30.41
CA THR A 5 -3.92 -7.77 30.91
C THR A 5 -3.85 -8.90 29.89
N PHE A 6 -4.64 -8.81 28.81
CA PHE A 6 -4.75 -9.84 27.77
C PHE A 6 -3.92 -9.53 26.52
N PHE A 7 -3.68 -8.24 26.25
CA PHE A 7 -3.01 -7.80 25.02
C PHE A 7 -1.90 -6.79 25.32
N PRO A 8 -0.72 -6.92 24.69
CA PRO A 8 0.31 -5.90 24.78
C PRO A 8 -0.12 -4.63 24.06
N PHE A 9 0.44 -3.50 24.50
CA PHE A 9 0.21 -2.21 23.88
C PHE A 9 0.69 -2.20 22.42
N THR A 10 -0.19 -1.84 21.49
CA THR A 10 0.07 -1.69 20.04
C THR A 10 1.02 -2.73 19.44
N ARG A 11 0.71 -4.03 19.61
CA ARG A 11 1.58 -5.17 19.26
C ARG A 11 2.41 -5.03 17.97
N HIS A 12 1.79 -4.55 16.89
CA HIS A 12 2.42 -4.45 15.58
C HIS A 12 3.15 -3.12 15.35
N PHE A 13 2.75 -2.05 16.04
CA PHE A 13 3.21 -0.69 15.74
C PHE A 13 4.48 -0.32 16.50
N SER A 14 5.50 0.18 15.79
CA SER A 14 6.66 0.81 16.40
C SER A 14 6.45 2.32 16.49
N TRP A 15 6.35 2.85 17.70
CA TRP A 15 6.25 4.30 17.93
C TRP A 15 7.52 5.07 17.55
N PHE A 16 8.66 4.39 17.50
CA PHE A 16 9.93 5.00 17.11
C PHE A 16 10.06 5.05 15.58
N ASP A 17 9.83 3.92 14.92
CA ASP A 17 9.96 3.80 13.46
C ASP A 17 8.73 4.37 12.72
N SER A 18 7.64 4.64 13.45
CA SER A 18 6.39 5.20 12.92
C SER A 18 5.72 4.35 11.84
N HIS A 19 5.95 3.03 11.87
CA HIS A 19 5.26 2.05 11.04
C HIS A 19 5.16 0.71 11.78
N SER A 20 4.39 -0.21 11.20
CA SER A 20 4.16 -1.53 11.76
C SER A 20 5.24 -2.53 11.34
N PHE A 21 5.35 -3.63 12.11
CA PHE A 21 6.09 -4.82 11.73
C PHE A 21 5.13 -6.01 11.68
N ALA A 22 5.26 -6.82 10.63
CA ALA A 22 4.46 -8.02 10.45
C ALA A 22 5.06 -9.22 11.23
N SER A 23 6.38 -9.34 11.29
CA SER A 23 7.02 -10.50 11.89
C SER A 23 6.93 -10.55 13.42
N GLY A 24 6.51 -11.71 13.92
CA GLY A 24 6.32 -12.00 15.34
C GLY A 24 7.58 -12.53 16.03
N ILE A 25 7.56 -13.82 16.38
CA ILE A 25 8.57 -14.50 17.23
C ILE A 25 9.80 -14.93 16.42
N TYR A 26 9.66 -15.07 15.10
CA TYR A 26 10.75 -15.53 14.25
C TYR A 26 11.75 -14.42 13.94
N THR A 27 13.04 -14.74 14.08
CA THR A 27 14.12 -13.88 13.63
C THR A 27 14.28 -14.02 12.13
N LEU A 28 14.12 -12.92 11.39
CA LEU A 28 14.45 -12.85 9.98
C LEU A 28 15.83 -12.21 9.81
N ASP A 29 16.49 -12.54 8.71
CA ASP A 29 17.62 -11.75 8.26
C ASP A 29 17.14 -10.31 8.00
N GLY A 30 17.74 -9.32 8.66
CA GLY A 30 17.24 -7.93 8.68
C GLY A 30 16.40 -7.56 9.91
N GLY A 31 16.13 -8.49 10.83
CA GLY A 31 15.31 -8.24 12.03
C GLY A 31 13.81 -8.33 11.77
N LYS A 32 13.01 -7.46 12.40
CA LYS A 32 11.58 -7.40 12.11
C LYS A 32 11.32 -6.85 10.70
N SER A 33 10.29 -7.31 10.00
CA SER A 33 9.98 -6.85 8.64
C SER A 33 8.51 -6.57 8.42
N GLN A 34 8.23 -5.73 7.42
CA GLN A 34 6.92 -5.45 6.87
C GLN A 34 7.00 -5.40 5.34
N GLU A 35 6.07 -6.08 4.68
CA GLU A 35 5.87 -6.00 3.25
C GLU A 35 4.67 -5.10 2.99
N SER A 36 3.44 -5.63 2.96
CA SER A 36 2.22 -4.86 2.65
C SER A 36 1.90 -3.76 3.67
N VAL A 37 2.44 -2.57 3.43
CA VAL A 37 2.17 -1.38 4.27
C VAL A 37 0.73 -0.88 4.12
N SER A 38 0.13 -1.08 2.95
CA SER A 38 -1.26 -0.74 2.66
C SER A 38 -2.26 -1.57 3.47
N GLU A 39 -1.96 -2.85 3.77
CA GLU A 39 -2.79 -3.66 4.67
C GLU A 39 -2.73 -3.17 6.12
N ALA A 40 -1.57 -2.71 6.59
CA ALA A 40 -1.44 -2.07 7.91
C ALA A 40 -2.25 -0.76 7.97
N ILE A 41 -2.17 0.06 6.93
CA ILE A 41 -3.00 1.27 6.77
C ILE A 41 -4.49 0.92 6.80
N ASN A 42 -4.90 -0.13 6.07
CA ASN A 42 -6.29 -0.59 6.05
C ASN A 42 -6.77 -1.06 7.43
N ALA A 43 -5.92 -1.76 8.19
CA ALA A 43 -6.24 -2.18 9.55
C ALA A 43 -6.51 -0.99 10.47
N TYR A 44 -5.64 0.03 10.47
CA TYR A 44 -5.85 1.23 11.30
C TYR A 44 -7.01 2.10 10.82
N TYR A 45 -7.27 2.13 9.51
CA TYR A 45 -8.49 2.74 8.99
C TYR A 45 -9.75 2.05 9.52
N GLY A 46 -9.75 0.71 9.59
CA GLY A 46 -10.80 -0.06 10.23
C GLY A 46 -11.00 0.29 11.71
N VAL A 47 -9.92 0.41 12.49
CA VAL A 47 -9.99 0.81 13.92
C VAL A 47 -10.61 2.21 14.07
N TYR A 48 -10.17 3.17 13.25
CA TYR A 48 -10.75 4.51 13.22
C TYR A 48 -12.26 4.47 12.96
N LEU A 49 -12.69 3.73 11.93
CA LEU A 49 -14.11 3.60 11.58
C LEU A 49 -14.92 2.94 12.69
N VAL A 50 -14.42 1.88 13.32
CA VAL A 50 -15.10 1.20 14.44
C VAL A 50 -15.30 2.16 15.61
N GLY A 51 -14.26 2.90 16.00
CA GLY A 51 -14.35 3.91 17.07
C GLY A 51 -15.40 4.97 16.76
N LYS A 52 -15.41 5.47 15.53
CA LYS A 52 -16.39 6.45 15.07
C LYS A 52 -17.83 5.91 15.03
N SER A 53 -18.02 4.72 14.48
CA SER A 53 -19.35 4.10 14.33
C SER A 53 -19.96 3.71 15.68
N PHE A 54 -19.16 3.26 16.64
CA PHE A 54 -19.62 2.91 17.99
C PHE A 54 -19.52 4.06 18.98
N GLN A 55 -19.11 5.25 18.55
CA GLN A 55 -18.96 6.44 19.39
C GLN A 55 -18.07 6.19 20.61
N VAL A 56 -16.93 5.54 20.39
CA VAL A 56 -15.89 5.28 21.40
C VAL A 56 -14.68 6.16 21.10
N PRO A 57 -14.60 7.38 21.68
CA PRO A 57 -13.60 8.38 21.30
C PRO A 57 -12.17 7.90 21.44
N GLU A 58 -11.86 7.08 22.45
CA GLU A 58 -10.51 6.55 22.66
C GLU A 58 -10.07 5.63 21.52
N VAL A 59 -10.98 4.83 20.97
CA VAL A 59 -10.73 3.94 19.82
C VAL A 59 -10.63 4.74 18.53
N GLU A 60 -11.50 5.75 18.35
CA GLU A 60 -11.44 6.65 17.20
C GLU A 60 -10.10 7.38 17.17
N HIS A 61 -9.69 7.99 18.28
CA HIS A 61 -8.47 8.80 18.36
C HIS A 61 -7.21 7.95 18.18
N ILE A 62 -7.10 6.78 18.82
CA ILE A 62 -5.93 5.93 18.63
C ILE A 62 -5.87 5.36 17.22
N GLY A 63 -7.02 4.96 16.64
CA GLY A 63 -7.10 4.50 15.25
C GLY A 63 -6.66 5.59 14.28
N HIS A 64 -7.11 6.83 14.48
CA HIS A 64 -6.72 7.95 13.65
C HIS A 64 -5.23 8.29 13.78
N LEU A 65 -4.67 8.26 15.00
CA LEU A 65 -3.24 8.51 15.22
C LEU A 65 -2.36 7.45 14.54
N LEU A 66 -2.66 6.17 14.77
CA LEU A 66 -1.91 5.06 14.16
C LEU A 66 -2.02 5.10 12.63
N LEU A 67 -3.22 5.37 12.10
CA LEU A 67 -3.44 5.55 10.67
C LEU A 67 -2.57 6.67 10.08
N ALA A 68 -2.55 7.84 10.73
CA ALA A 68 -1.78 8.99 10.25
C ALA A 68 -0.27 8.71 10.27
N LEU A 69 0.22 8.04 11.33
CA LEU A 69 1.62 7.66 11.44
C LEU A 69 2.01 6.59 10.41
N GLU A 70 1.20 5.54 10.26
CA GLU A 70 1.48 4.46 9.29
C GLU A 70 1.50 5.00 7.85
N ILE A 71 0.58 5.90 7.47
CA ILE A 71 0.61 6.59 6.17
C ILE A 71 1.91 7.40 6.01
N ARG A 72 2.33 8.12 7.06
CA ARG A 72 3.57 8.91 7.03
C ARG A 72 4.78 8.01 6.88
N GLY A 73 4.86 6.92 7.63
CA GLY A 73 5.92 5.91 7.54
C GLY A 73 5.96 5.29 6.14
N ALA A 74 4.82 4.92 5.57
CA ALA A 74 4.71 4.38 4.22
C ALA A 74 5.22 5.37 3.15
N GLN A 75 4.79 6.65 3.24
CA GLN A 75 5.25 7.71 2.33
C GLN A 75 6.74 8.03 2.47
N THR A 76 7.35 7.67 3.60
CA THR A 76 8.76 7.95 3.89
C THR A 76 9.66 6.78 3.53
N TYR A 77 9.27 5.54 3.86
CA TYR A 77 10.14 4.37 3.77
C TYR A 77 9.76 3.38 2.65
N TRP A 78 8.56 3.48 2.07
CA TRP A 78 8.14 2.64 0.94
C TRP A 78 8.07 3.40 -0.37
N GLN A 79 7.48 4.61 -0.36
CA GLN A 79 7.34 5.44 -1.54
C GLN A 79 8.62 6.23 -1.79
N MET A 80 9.31 5.94 -2.90
CA MET A 80 10.63 6.50 -3.20
C MET A 80 10.55 7.44 -4.41
N PRO A 81 9.94 8.64 -4.30
CA PRO A 81 9.93 9.59 -5.40
C PRO A 81 11.36 9.93 -5.85
N SER A 82 11.53 10.50 -7.04
CA SER A 82 12.84 10.84 -7.61
C SER A 82 13.70 11.76 -6.72
N THR A 83 13.04 12.48 -5.81
CA THR A 83 13.67 13.38 -4.84
C THR A 83 14.10 12.70 -3.54
N SER A 84 13.76 11.43 -3.34
CA SER A 84 14.12 10.66 -2.14
C SER A 84 15.62 10.36 -2.12
N ASP A 85 16.24 10.63 -0.97
CA ASP A 85 17.65 10.33 -0.66
C ASP A 85 17.78 9.38 0.56
N ILE A 86 16.67 8.75 0.96
CA ILE A 86 16.61 7.89 2.16
C ILE A 86 17.40 6.59 1.96
N TYR A 87 17.35 6.03 0.76
CA TYR A 87 18.06 4.80 0.38
C TYR A 87 18.89 5.01 -0.90
N GLU A 88 19.60 3.97 -1.33
CA GLU A 88 20.41 4.01 -2.53
C GLU A 88 19.59 4.36 -3.79
N PRO A 89 20.22 4.99 -4.81
CA PRO A 89 19.51 5.51 -5.98
C PRO A 89 18.63 4.50 -6.74
N ILE A 90 18.88 3.20 -6.59
CA ILE A 90 18.06 2.15 -7.22
C ILE A 90 16.61 2.16 -6.72
N TYR A 91 16.36 2.50 -5.45
CA TYR A 91 15.01 2.55 -4.89
C TYR A 91 14.23 3.76 -5.43
N ALA A 92 14.88 4.92 -5.55
CA ALA A 92 14.33 6.08 -6.23
C ALA A 92 14.13 5.84 -7.73
N ALA A 93 14.96 5.01 -8.38
CA ALA A 93 14.74 4.60 -9.76
C ALA A 93 13.49 3.73 -9.93
N ASN A 94 13.25 2.81 -8.99
CA ASN A 94 12.06 1.94 -8.97
C ASN A 94 10.80 2.61 -8.41
N LYS A 95 10.92 3.80 -7.82
CA LYS A 95 9.86 4.52 -7.10
C LYS A 95 9.34 3.80 -5.86
N MET A 96 9.91 2.67 -5.48
CA MET A 96 9.36 1.78 -4.47
C MET A 96 10.49 1.03 -3.77
N THR A 97 10.35 0.85 -2.46
CA THR A 97 11.28 0.06 -1.66
C THR A 97 11.00 -1.44 -1.74
N GLY A 98 9.72 -1.84 -1.77
CA GLY A 98 9.30 -3.25 -1.70
C GLY A 98 9.06 -3.68 -0.25
N GLN A 99 10.07 -4.27 0.38
CA GLN A 99 10.04 -4.68 1.79
C GLN A 99 10.98 -3.82 2.64
N VAL A 100 10.53 -3.45 3.84
CA VAL A 100 11.34 -2.77 4.85
C VAL A 100 11.50 -3.67 6.06
N ALA A 101 12.74 -3.86 6.48
CA ALA A 101 13.11 -4.56 7.70
C ALA A 101 13.94 -3.64 8.61
N ALA A 102 14.09 -4.02 9.88
CA ALA A 102 14.75 -3.19 10.90
C ALA A 102 16.18 -2.78 10.53
N THR A 103 16.91 -3.60 9.76
CA THR A 103 18.30 -3.31 9.38
C THR A 103 18.56 -3.37 7.88
N LYS A 104 17.53 -3.55 7.04
CA LYS A 104 17.68 -3.59 5.58
C LYS A 104 16.39 -3.26 4.85
N VAL A 105 16.53 -2.89 3.59
CA VAL A 105 15.43 -2.79 2.63
C VAL A 105 15.71 -3.70 1.45
N SER A 106 14.66 -4.15 0.77
CA SER A 106 14.79 -5.01 -0.40
C SER A 106 13.65 -4.85 -1.38
N TYR A 107 13.99 -4.58 -2.64
CA TYR A 107 13.04 -4.54 -3.75
C TYR A 107 12.80 -5.95 -4.31
N THR A 108 12.05 -6.75 -3.55
CA THR A 108 11.66 -8.12 -3.86
C THR A 108 10.36 -8.42 -3.10
N THR A 109 9.69 -9.52 -3.44
CA THR A 109 8.57 -10.05 -2.62
C THR A 109 8.85 -11.46 -2.16
N TRP A 110 8.01 -11.96 -1.25
CA TRP A 110 8.05 -13.37 -0.81
C TRP A 110 7.58 -14.37 -1.87
N PHE A 111 6.93 -13.91 -2.95
CA PHE A 111 6.25 -14.75 -3.93
C PHE A 111 6.67 -14.52 -5.38
N GLY A 112 7.62 -13.62 -5.64
CA GLY A 112 8.28 -13.48 -6.94
C GLY A 112 8.88 -12.09 -7.20
N PRO A 113 9.88 -11.97 -8.08
CA PRO A 113 10.61 -10.72 -8.30
C PRO A 113 9.96 -9.79 -9.35
N GLN A 114 8.72 -10.03 -9.76
CA GLN A 114 8.05 -9.26 -10.80
C GLN A 114 7.62 -7.88 -10.27
N VAL A 115 7.78 -6.83 -11.09
CA VAL A 115 7.54 -5.42 -10.70
C VAL A 115 6.14 -5.20 -10.12
N GLU A 116 5.11 -5.77 -10.75
CA GLU A 116 3.74 -5.70 -10.26
C GLU A 116 3.59 -6.24 -8.84
N HIS A 117 4.40 -7.22 -8.42
CA HIS A 117 4.34 -7.79 -7.08
C HIS A 117 4.84 -6.77 -6.05
N MET A 118 6.02 -6.16 -6.25
CA MET A 118 6.59 -5.20 -5.29
C MET A 118 5.73 -3.95 -5.13
N HIS A 119 5.10 -3.51 -6.21
CA HIS A 119 4.30 -2.31 -6.22
C HIS A 119 2.91 -2.58 -5.67
N LEU A 120 2.17 -3.51 -6.26
CA LEU A 120 0.74 -3.66 -5.97
C LEU A 120 0.50 -4.32 -4.62
N ILE A 121 1.39 -5.19 -4.10
CA ILE A 121 1.26 -5.71 -2.73
C ILE A 121 1.27 -4.59 -1.69
N ASN A 122 1.98 -3.50 -1.98
CA ASN A 122 2.11 -2.32 -1.14
C ASN A 122 1.02 -1.27 -1.37
N MET A 123 0.07 -1.55 -2.28
CA MET A 123 -1.06 -0.67 -2.59
C MET A 123 -2.42 -1.29 -2.24
N ILE A 124 -2.52 -2.63 -2.21
CA ILE A 124 -3.76 -3.32 -1.87
C ILE A 124 -4.01 -3.37 -0.36
N PRO A 125 -5.28 -3.33 0.10
CA PRO A 125 -6.49 -3.13 -0.68
C PRO A 125 -6.76 -1.65 -1.01
N PHE A 126 -7.44 -1.40 -2.12
CA PHE A 126 -7.93 -0.07 -2.48
C PHE A 126 -9.23 0.24 -1.73
N THR A 127 -9.16 1.15 -0.76
CA THR A 127 -10.29 1.61 0.06
C THR A 127 -10.33 3.15 0.08
N PRO A 128 -11.36 3.81 0.63
CA PRO A 128 -11.43 5.28 0.62
C PRO A 128 -10.21 5.99 1.19
N ILE A 129 -9.47 5.36 2.12
CA ILE A 129 -8.25 5.95 2.70
C ILE A 129 -7.06 5.96 1.75
N THR A 130 -7.07 5.11 0.72
CA THR A 130 -5.96 4.98 -0.24
C THR A 130 -5.60 6.31 -0.90
N GLY A 131 -6.56 7.23 -1.10
CA GLY A 131 -6.28 8.57 -1.64
C GLY A 131 -5.48 9.50 -0.71
N LYS A 132 -5.33 9.17 0.59
CA LYS A 132 -4.41 9.86 1.51
C LYS A 132 -3.02 9.24 1.53
N PHE A 133 -2.94 7.95 1.20
CA PHE A 133 -1.71 7.18 1.13
C PHE A 133 -0.98 7.37 -0.21
N LEU A 134 -1.67 7.11 -1.33
CA LEU A 134 -1.16 7.27 -2.69
C LEU A 134 -1.54 8.65 -3.22
N LYS A 135 -0.57 9.57 -3.23
CA LYS A 135 -0.76 10.93 -3.74
C LYS A 135 -0.62 10.95 -5.27
N PRO A 136 -1.42 11.74 -6.01
CA PRO A 136 -1.30 11.83 -7.46
C PRO A 136 0.13 12.16 -7.95
N ALA A 137 0.84 13.04 -7.24
CA ALA A 137 2.22 13.38 -7.59
C ALA A 137 3.19 12.18 -7.52
N TYR A 138 2.99 11.27 -6.57
CA TYR A 138 3.80 10.05 -6.46
C TYR A 138 3.42 9.04 -7.55
N VAL A 139 2.12 8.80 -7.76
CA VAL A 139 1.62 7.88 -8.80
C VAL A 139 2.02 8.35 -10.21
N GLN A 140 2.15 9.66 -10.42
CA GLN A 140 2.66 10.22 -11.69
C GLN A 140 4.09 9.76 -12.01
N GLU A 141 4.91 9.51 -10.99
CA GLU A 141 6.27 8.99 -11.15
C GLU A 141 6.32 7.46 -11.14
N GLU A 142 5.49 6.82 -10.32
CA GLU A 142 5.49 5.39 -10.08
C GLU A 142 4.77 4.59 -11.18
N TYR A 143 3.61 5.03 -11.66
CA TYR A 143 2.82 4.27 -12.62
C TYR A 143 3.57 3.99 -13.93
N PRO A 144 4.43 4.89 -14.45
CA PRO A 144 5.31 4.57 -15.58
C PRO A 144 6.22 3.34 -15.35
N ILE A 145 6.65 3.06 -14.12
CA ILE A 145 7.41 1.86 -13.78
C ILE A 145 6.55 0.62 -13.97
N LEU A 146 5.32 0.63 -13.45
CA LEU A 146 4.34 -0.44 -13.67
C LEU A 146 4.02 -0.64 -15.16
N GLN A 147 3.77 0.46 -15.90
CA GLN A 147 3.47 0.38 -17.33
C GLN A 147 4.64 -0.26 -18.10
N GLN A 148 5.85 0.28 -17.95
CA GLN A 148 7.01 -0.10 -18.77
C GLN A 148 7.59 -1.46 -18.36
N GLN A 149 7.63 -1.77 -17.06
CA GLN A 149 8.32 -2.95 -16.56
C GLN A 149 7.38 -4.10 -16.20
N ALA A 150 6.08 -3.84 -16.07
CA ALA A 150 5.07 -4.89 -15.89
C ALA A 150 4.25 -5.11 -17.17
N PHE A 151 3.50 -4.11 -17.63
CA PHE A 151 2.57 -4.29 -18.76
C PHE A 151 3.25 -4.45 -20.12
N ASP A 152 4.32 -3.71 -20.38
CA ASP A 152 5.03 -3.75 -21.67
C ASP A 152 6.07 -4.90 -21.72
N ARG A 153 6.21 -5.67 -20.64
CA ARG A 153 7.16 -6.77 -20.52
C ARG A 153 6.76 -7.95 -21.39
N ALA A 154 7.65 -8.38 -22.30
CA ALA A 154 7.39 -9.48 -23.23
C ALA A 154 7.43 -10.89 -22.59
N GLN A 155 8.29 -11.08 -21.59
CA GLN A 155 8.42 -12.35 -20.86
C GLN A 155 7.68 -12.25 -19.52
N ASP A 156 7.02 -13.32 -19.11
CA ASP A 156 6.22 -13.38 -17.89
C ASP A 156 5.24 -12.20 -17.80
N PRO A 157 4.24 -12.10 -18.68
CA PRO A 157 3.29 -10.97 -18.66
C PRO A 157 2.52 -10.91 -17.34
N VAL A 158 2.02 -9.71 -16.99
CA VAL A 158 1.27 -9.46 -15.76
C VAL A 158 0.12 -10.47 -15.59
N ASP A 159 0.11 -11.18 -14.47
CA ASP A 159 -1.01 -12.06 -14.07
C ASP A 159 -2.30 -11.23 -13.95
N ASP A 160 -3.40 -11.76 -14.48
CA ASP A 160 -4.71 -11.12 -14.48
C ASP A 160 -5.15 -10.65 -13.07
N ARG A 161 -4.73 -11.33 -12.00
CA ARG A 161 -5.03 -10.92 -10.61
C ARG A 161 -4.55 -9.51 -10.28
N TRP A 162 -3.44 -9.08 -10.87
CA TRP A 162 -2.81 -7.78 -10.58
C TRP A 162 -3.35 -6.65 -11.44
N LYS A 163 -3.88 -6.95 -12.64
CA LYS A 163 -4.35 -5.94 -13.60
C LYS A 163 -5.42 -5.03 -13.01
N GLY A 164 -6.37 -5.61 -12.28
CA GLY A 164 -7.43 -4.86 -11.61
C GLY A 164 -6.86 -3.77 -10.69
N TYR A 165 -5.90 -4.12 -9.82
CA TYR A 165 -5.28 -3.18 -8.89
C TYR A 165 -4.44 -2.12 -9.59
N ALA A 166 -3.67 -2.50 -10.61
CA ALA A 166 -2.94 -1.53 -11.41
C ALA A 166 -3.87 -0.49 -12.05
N TYR A 167 -5.05 -0.87 -12.52
CA TYR A 167 -6.02 0.10 -13.05
C TYR A 167 -6.64 0.98 -11.97
N LEU A 168 -6.77 0.50 -10.74
CA LEU A 168 -7.18 1.36 -9.62
C LEU A 168 -6.12 2.39 -9.26
N ASP A 169 -4.84 2.03 -9.38
CA ASP A 169 -3.73 2.97 -9.24
C ASP A 169 -3.72 4.00 -10.39
N LEU A 170 -3.83 3.55 -11.65
CA LEU A 170 -3.96 4.43 -12.82
C LEU A 170 -5.08 5.45 -12.64
N ALA A 171 -6.20 5.06 -12.05
CA ALA A 171 -7.34 5.93 -11.85
C ALA A 171 -7.01 7.19 -11.04
N ILE A 172 -5.98 7.16 -10.20
CA ILE A 172 -5.52 8.30 -9.41
C ILE A 172 -5.03 9.44 -10.31
N ILE A 173 -4.42 9.12 -11.46
CA ILE A 173 -3.87 10.11 -12.41
C ILE A 173 -4.63 10.19 -13.73
N ASN A 174 -5.34 9.13 -14.14
CA ASN A 174 -6.07 9.05 -15.40
C ASN A 174 -7.31 8.13 -15.28
N PRO A 175 -8.42 8.62 -14.68
CA PRO A 175 -9.62 7.81 -14.47
C PRO A 175 -10.30 7.38 -15.78
N THR A 176 -10.19 8.15 -16.86
CA THR A 176 -10.79 7.83 -18.16
C THR A 176 -10.15 6.59 -18.80
N ASP A 177 -8.82 6.52 -18.80
CA ASP A 177 -8.10 5.35 -19.31
C ASP A 177 -8.30 4.14 -18.39
N ALA A 178 -8.21 4.34 -17.07
CA ALA A 178 -8.51 3.29 -16.09
C ALA A 178 -9.91 2.70 -16.28
N TRP A 179 -10.93 3.52 -16.53
CA TRP A 179 -12.29 3.09 -16.81
C TRP A 179 -12.39 2.20 -18.06
N THR A 180 -11.62 2.53 -19.09
CA THR A 180 -11.57 1.72 -20.32
C THR A 180 -10.89 0.38 -20.07
N LYS A 181 -9.72 0.39 -19.40
CA LYS A 181 -8.93 -0.82 -19.12
C LYS A 181 -9.62 -1.77 -18.14
N VAL A 182 -10.29 -1.27 -17.10
CA VAL A 182 -10.96 -2.14 -16.13
C VAL A 182 -12.17 -2.87 -16.72
N GLN A 183 -12.76 -2.32 -17.79
CA GLN A 183 -13.85 -2.99 -18.49
C GLN A 183 -13.35 -4.14 -19.37
N SER A 184 -12.10 -4.13 -19.82
CA SER A 184 -11.53 -5.17 -20.67
C SER A 184 -11.03 -6.40 -19.92
N ILE A 185 -11.05 -6.39 -18.58
CA ILE A 185 -10.69 -7.56 -17.76
C ILE A 185 -11.93 -8.29 -17.29
N ASP A 186 -11.81 -9.61 -17.18
CA ASP A 186 -12.86 -10.50 -16.69
C ASP A 186 -12.55 -11.10 -15.32
N PHE A 187 -11.27 -11.13 -14.94
CA PHE A 187 -10.81 -11.61 -13.65
C PHE A 187 -10.54 -10.45 -12.68
N PHE A 188 -10.94 -10.64 -11.43
CA PHE A 188 -10.60 -9.78 -10.31
C PHE A 188 -10.07 -10.68 -9.20
N ASP A 189 -9.00 -10.24 -8.54
CA ASP A 189 -8.45 -10.88 -7.35
C ASP A 189 -9.49 -11.00 -6.22
N ASP A 190 -9.29 -11.93 -5.29
CA ASP A 190 -10.26 -12.25 -4.23
C ASP A 190 -10.47 -11.11 -3.22
N GLY A 191 -9.55 -10.14 -3.17
CA GLY A 191 -9.70 -8.88 -2.43
C GLY A 191 -10.41 -7.76 -3.19
N SER A 192 -10.85 -7.98 -4.43
CA SER A 192 -11.42 -6.96 -5.31
C SER A 192 -12.67 -7.42 -6.06
N SER A 193 -13.35 -6.49 -6.72
CA SER A 193 -14.52 -6.80 -7.55
C SER A 193 -14.73 -5.73 -8.62
N ARG A 194 -15.36 -6.11 -9.72
CA ARG A 194 -15.72 -5.18 -10.80
C ARG A 194 -16.50 -3.97 -10.29
N THR A 195 -17.45 -4.19 -9.38
CA THR A 195 -18.28 -3.11 -8.82
C THR A 195 -17.48 -2.15 -7.96
N ASN A 196 -16.61 -2.66 -7.08
CA ASN A 196 -15.71 -1.81 -6.29
C ASN A 196 -14.76 -1.01 -7.19
N SER A 197 -14.21 -1.66 -8.22
CA SER A 197 -13.29 -1.00 -9.16
C SER A 197 -13.96 0.14 -9.93
N LEU A 198 -15.15 -0.11 -10.49
CA LEU A 198 -15.91 0.93 -11.19
C LEU A 198 -16.28 2.09 -10.26
N TYR A 199 -16.69 1.79 -9.01
CA TYR A 199 -16.99 2.82 -8.02
C TYR A 199 -15.75 3.66 -7.66
N TRP A 200 -14.61 3.02 -7.41
CA TRP A 200 -13.35 3.73 -7.12
C TRP A 200 -12.98 4.68 -8.27
N ILE A 201 -13.03 4.19 -9.52
CA ILE A 201 -12.67 4.98 -10.70
C ILE A 201 -13.65 6.14 -10.91
N ALA A 202 -14.95 5.89 -10.82
CA ALA A 202 -15.99 6.92 -11.04
C ALA A 202 -15.99 8.02 -9.96
N THR A 203 -15.38 7.77 -8.80
CA THR A 203 -15.27 8.75 -7.70
C THR A 203 -13.96 9.52 -7.71
N ARG A 204 -13.08 9.30 -8.70
CA ARG A 204 -11.88 10.12 -8.88
C ARG A 204 -12.28 11.51 -9.41
N PRO A 205 -11.59 12.58 -8.99
CA PRO A 205 -11.84 13.90 -9.56
C PRO A 205 -11.51 13.86 -11.07
N THR A 206 -12.44 14.33 -11.90
CA THR A 206 -12.18 14.61 -13.31
C THR A 206 -11.59 16.02 -13.38
N ASN A 207 -10.34 16.13 -13.84
CA ASN A 207 -9.76 17.43 -14.18
C ASN A 207 -10.44 18.02 -15.42
#